data_AF-A0A355SXS2-F1
#
_entry.id   AF-A0A355SXS2-F1
#
_cell.length_a   1.000
_cell.length_b   1.000
_cell.length_c   1.000
_cell.angle_alpha   90.00
_cell.angle_beta   90.00
_cell.angle_gamma   90.00
#
_symmetry.space_group_name_H-M   'P 1'
#
loop_
_entity.id
_entity.type
_entity.pdbx_description
1 polymer ?
#
loop_
_entity_poly.entity_id
_entity_poly.type
_entity_poly.pdbx_seq_one_letter_code
_entity_poly.pdbx_strand_id
1 'polypeptide(L)' 'MTNTPKKTITAAEAARKLNRLGFNWLDVEFILEFAPHHLEGGHMHYPTTELQRFVKRAFWLNEIPIDFALPTAA' A
#
# COMPACT_ATOMS: atom_id res chain seq x y z
N MET A 1 -22.74 -13.32 12.69
CA MET A 1 -21.62 -12.94 11.80
C MET A 1 -20.35 -13.54 12.37
N THR A 2 -19.77 -14.54 11.72
CA THR A 2 -18.51 -15.16 12.17
C THR A 2 -17.38 -14.14 11.98
N ASN A 3 -16.85 -13.63 13.10
CA ASN A 3 -15.66 -12.79 13.12
C ASN A 3 -14.45 -13.67 12.78
N THR A 4 -14.24 -13.97 11.50
CA THR A 4 -12.98 -14.57 11.06
C THR A 4 -11.90 -13.52 11.30
N PRO A 5 -10.86 -13.79 12.10
CA PRO A 5 -9.80 -12.82 12.33
C PRO A 5 -9.20 -12.43 10.99
N LYS A 6 -9.26 -11.13 10.66
CA LYS A 6 -8.63 -10.63 9.44
C LYS A 6 -7.15 -10.92 9.54
N LYS A 7 -6.60 -11.65 8.56
CA LYS A 7 -5.17 -11.95 8.52
C LYS A 7 -4.39 -10.65 8.36
N THR A 8 -3.61 -10.29 9.36
CA THR A 8 -2.72 -9.13 9.35
C THR A 8 -1.29 -9.57 9.07
N ILE A 9 -0.46 -8.65 8.56
CA ILE A 9 0.99 -8.80 8.44
C ILE A 9 1.68 -7.56 8.97
N THR A 10 2.90 -7.72 9.45
CA THR A 10 3.74 -6.61 9.94
C THR A 10 4.29 -5.77 8.79
N ALA A 11 4.73 -4.54 9.07
CA ALA A 11 5.45 -3.70 8.12
C ALA A 11 6.65 -4.41 7.47
N ALA A 12 7.44 -5.13 8.28
CA ALA A 12 8.60 -5.88 7.79
C ALA A 12 8.20 -7.02 6.82
N GLU A 13 7.09 -7.70 7.07
CA GLU A 13 6.58 -8.72 6.16
C GLU A 13 6.01 -8.12 4.87
N ALA A 14 5.30 -7.00 4.97
CA ALA A 14 4.79 -6.26 3.82
C ALA A 14 5.95 -5.80 2.93
N ALA A 15 6.98 -5.14 3.50
CA ALA A 15 8.17 -4.71 2.79
C ALA A 15 8.86 -5.86 2.04
N ARG A 16 9.08 -6.99 2.72
CA ARG A 16 9.69 -8.19 2.09
C ARG A 16 8.87 -8.71 0.92
N LYS A 17 7.53 -8.70 1.01
CA LYS A 17 6.64 -9.14 -0.06
C LYS A 17 6.68 -8.18 -1.24
N LEU A 18 6.61 -6.88 -1.00
CA LEU A 18 6.64 -5.85 -2.04
C LEU A 18 7.98 -5.83 -2.78
N ASN A 19 9.10 -5.93 -2.06
CA ASN A 19 10.44 -6.05 -2.67
C ASN A 19 10.53 -7.28 -3.59
N ARG A 20 9.96 -8.43 -3.19
CA ARG A 20 9.91 -9.64 -4.04
C ARG A 20 9.04 -9.47 -5.28
N LEU A 21 8.09 -8.55 -5.26
CA LEU A 21 7.25 -8.20 -6.42
C LEU A 21 7.90 -7.16 -7.34
N GLY A 22 9.11 -6.68 -7.02
CA GLY A 22 9.85 -5.73 -7.83
C GLY A 22 9.57 -4.26 -7.54
N PHE A 23 8.83 -3.94 -6.48
CA PHE A 23 8.66 -2.55 -6.03
C PHE A 23 10.01 -1.97 -5.57
N ASN A 24 10.28 -0.72 -5.92
CA ASN A 24 11.48 -0.02 -5.47
C ASN A 24 11.28 0.51 -4.03
N TRP A 25 12.37 0.99 -3.40
CA TRP A 25 12.31 1.49 -2.03
C TRP A 25 11.28 2.60 -1.81
N LEU A 26 11.16 3.55 -2.75
CA LEU A 26 10.24 4.68 -2.65
C LEU A 26 8.78 4.21 -2.67
N ASP A 27 8.44 3.26 -3.55
CA ASP A 27 7.10 2.71 -3.60
C ASP A 27 6.75 1.95 -2.31
N VAL A 28 7.72 1.24 -1.74
CA VAL A 28 7.54 0.49 -0.49
C VAL A 28 7.29 1.43 0.68
N GLU A 29 8.09 2.50 0.82
CA GLU A 29 7.86 3.55 1.83
C GLU A 29 6.46 4.14 1.69
N PHE A 30 6.09 4.56 0.47
CA PHE A 30 4.76 5.09 0.19
C PHE A 30 3.65 4.12 0.60
N ILE A 31 3.77 2.84 0.23
CA ILE A 31 2.76 1.84 0.58
C ILE A 31 2.67 1.66 2.10
N LEU A 32 3.79 1.59 2.81
CA LEU A 32 3.77 1.40 4.26
C LEU A 32 3.21 2.63 4.99
N GLU A 33 3.50 3.83 4.51
CA GLU A 33 3.02 5.06 5.13
C GLU A 33 1.51 5.27 4.93
N PHE A 34 0.99 4.97 3.73
CA PHE A 34 -0.37 5.34 3.35
C PHE A 34 -1.36 4.18 3.29
N ALA A 35 -0.92 2.91 3.29
CA ALA A 35 -1.85 1.80 3.30
C ALA A 35 -2.60 1.72 4.64
N PRO A 36 -3.89 1.33 4.64
CA PRO A 36 -4.65 1.12 5.86
C PRO A 36 -3.95 0.12 6.79
N HIS A 37 -3.69 0.55 8.02
CA HIS A 37 -3.06 -0.25 9.06
C HIS A 37 -3.64 0.10 10.43
N HIS A 38 -3.31 -0.71 11.43
CA HIS A 38 -3.54 -0.42 12.84
C HIS A 38 -2.24 -0.61 13.60
N LEU A 39 -2.16 0.01 14.77
CA LEU A 39 -1.04 -0.14 15.68
C LEU A 39 -1.35 -1.21 16.71
N GLU A 40 -0.46 -2.18 16.83
CA GLU A 40 -0.49 -3.22 17.85
C GLU A 40 0.90 -3.30 18.49
N GLY A 41 1.00 -3.03 19.79
CA GLY A 41 2.30 -3.02 20.49
C GLY A 41 3.32 -2.02 19.94
N GLY A 42 2.87 -0.93 19.30
CA GLY A 42 3.76 0.05 18.65
C GLY A 42 4.23 -0.36 17.24
N HIS A 43 3.79 -1.52 16.74
CA HIS A 43 4.08 -1.99 15.40
C HIS A 43 2.90 -1.74 14.46
N MET A 44 3.18 -1.46 13.19
CA MET A 44 2.16 -1.34 12.15
C MET A 44 1.76 -2.73 11.65
N HIS A 45 0.47 -3.01 11.72
CA HIS A 45 -0.16 -4.24 11.23
C HIS A 45 -1.15 -3.92 10.11
N TYR A 46 -0.95 -4.59 8.97
CA TYR A 46 -1.68 -4.36 7.74
C TYR A 46 -2.65 -5.52 7.52
N PRO A 47 -3.97 -5.27 7.51
CA PRO A 47 -4.93 -6.25 7.02
C PRO A 47 -4.59 -6.64 5.57
N THR A 48 -4.36 -7.93 5.33
CA THR A 48 -3.77 -8.39 4.05
C THR A 48 -4.63 -8.02 2.84
N THR A 49 -5.95 -8.10 2.98
CA THR A 49 -6.91 -7.77 1.92
C THR A 49 -6.91 -6.29 1.55
N GLU A 50 -6.86 -5.42 2.55
CA GLU A 50 -6.83 -3.97 2.40
C GLU A 50 -5.49 -3.51 1.82
N LEU A 51 -4.37 -4.07 2.30
CA LEU A 51 -3.05 -3.83 1.74
C LEU A 51 -2.98 -4.22 0.27
N GLN A 52 -3.45 -5.42 -0.09
CA GLN A 52 -3.48 -5.85 -1.50
C GLN A 52 -4.32 -4.92 -2.37
N ARG A 53 -5.46 -4.43 -1.87
CA ARG A 53 -6.32 -3.50 -2.60
C ARG A 53 -5.62 -2.14 -2.78
N PHE A 54 -4.92 -1.66 -1.75
CA PHE A 54 -4.15 -0.42 -1.80
C PHE A 54 -3.01 -0.52 -2.82
N VAL A 55 -2.18 -1.56 -2.72
CA VAL A 55 -1.05 -1.81 -3.63
C VAL A 55 -1.50 -1.83 -5.09
N LYS A 56 -2.59 -2.55 -5.40
CA LYS A 56 -3.14 -2.58 -6.76
C LYS A 56 -3.53 -1.19 -7.26
N ARG A 57 -4.14 -0.37 -6.41
CA ARG A 57 -4.56 1.00 -6.78
C ARG A 57 -3.36 1.93 -6.96
N ALA A 58 -2.40 1.89 -6.03
CA ALA A 58 -1.18 2.69 -6.09
C ALA A 58 -0.36 2.36 -7.34
N PHE A 59 -0.23 1.06 -7.67
CA PHE A 59 0.45 0.60 -8.88
C PHE A 59 -0.21 1.14 -10.15
N TRP A 60 -1.54 1.03 -10.27
CA TRP A 60 -2.28 1.57 -11.42
C TRP A 60 -2.15 3.10 -11.56
N LEU A 61 -2.09 3.84 -10.46
CA LEU A 61 -1.90 5.30 -10.50
C LEU A 61 -0.48 5.71 -10.91
N ASN A 62 0.54 4.92 -10.54
CA ASN A 62 1.92 5.19 -10.93
C ASN A 62 2.21 4.90 -12.42
N GLU A 63 1.52 3.92 -13.02
CA GLU A 63 1.69 3.59 -14.44
C GLU A 63 0.99 4.57 -15.39
N ILE A 64 0.02 5.34 -14.90
CA ILE A 64 -0.64 6.39 -15.67
C ILE A 64 0.10 7.70 -15.36
N PRO A 65 0.95 8.23 -16.28
CA PRO A 65 1.56 9.52 -16.07
C PRO A 65 0.45 10.56 -15.86
N ILE A 66 0.51 11.24 -14.71
CA ILE A 66 -0.32 12.42 -14.50
C ILE A 66 0.24 13.48 -15.44
N ASP A 67 -0.52 13.84 -16.47
CA ASP A 67 -0.14 14.93 -17.35
C ASP A 67 -0.21 16.25 -16.57
N PHE A 68 0.95 16.72 -16.12
CA PHE A 68 1.08 18.01 -15.44
C PHE A 68 1.04 19.18 -16.42
N ALA A 69 0.77 18.95 -17.71
CA ALA A 69 0.48 20.03 -18.65
C ALA A 69 -0.81 20.75 -18.23
N LEU A 70 -0.59 21.79 -17.42
CA LEU A 70 -1.37 22.98 -17.08
C LEU A 70 -2.89 22.93 -17.34
N PRO A 71 -3.72 23.44 -16.40
CA PRO A 71 -5.14 23.61 -16.69
C PRO A 71 -5.28 24.41 -17.97
N THR A 72 -5.91 23.82 -18.99
CA THR A 72 -6.29 24.55 -20.19
C THR A 72 -7.14 25.70 -19.70
N ALA A 73 -6.58 26.91 -19.71
CA ALA A 73 -7.28 28.12 -19.33
C ALA A 73 -8.57 28.17 -20.16
N ALA A 74 -9.71 28.13 -19.46
CA ALA A 74 -11.03 28.25 -20.03
C ALA A 74 -11.38 29.72 -20.28
#